data_AF-A0A4Q0IZ13-F1
#
_entry.id   AF-A0A4Q0IZ13-F1
#
_cell.length_a   1.000
_cell.length_b   1.000
_cell.length_c   1.000
_cell.angle_alpha   90.00
_cell.angle_beta   90.00
_cell.angle_gamma   90.00
#
_symmetry.space_group_name_H-M   'P 1'
#
loop_
_entity.id
_entity.type
_entity.pdbx_description
1 polymer ?
#
loop_
_entity_poly.entity_id
_entity_poly.type
_entity_poly.pdbx_seq_one_letter_code
_entity_poly.pdbx_strand_id
1 'polypeptide(L)'
;MQLSTAIKKKIKAWEGCRLIAYRCPAGVLTIGYGHTGKDVTLGKKITQAEADALFDTDITKFAATVAPTFAGVQLNGNQFDALVSLSYNIGSLNVKSPTLVRKVKADPNDPTIRAEFMKHVNARVNGVLKPLPGLMKRRAAEADHYFGKI
;
A
#
# COMPACT_ATOMS: atom_id res chain seq x y z
N MET A 1 -15.68 2.86 0.66
CA MET A 1 -15.42 1.75 1.62
C MET A 1 -14.31 2.21 2.56
N GLN A 2 -14.48 2.03 3.86
CA GLN A 2 -13.40 2.28 4.84
C GLN A 2 -12.58 1.01 5.01
N LEU A 3 -11.25 1.16 5.15
CA LEU A 3 -10.36 0.00 5.36
C LEU A 3 -10.50 -0.55 6.78
N SER A 4 -10.32 -1.86 6.94
CA SER A 4 -10.33 -2.49 8.26
C SER A 4 -9.17 -2.03 9.15
N THR A 5 -9.39 -2.03 10.46
CA THR A 5 -8.35 -1.72 11.46
C THR A 5 -7.15 -2.68 11.36
N ALA A 6 -7.40 -3.94 11.02
CA ALA A 6 -6.38 -4.97 10.89
C ALA A 6 -5.36 -4.65 9.79
N ILE A 7 -5.83 -4.29 8.57
CA ILE A 7 -4.91 -3.94 7.48
C ILE A 7 -4.21 -2.61 7.75
N LYS A 8 -4.91 -1.61 8.32
CA LYS A 8 -4.31 -0.32 8.68
C LYS A 8 -3.12 -0.50 9.63
N LYS A 9 -3.27 -1.36 10.65
CA LYS A 9 -2.18 -1.69 11.59
C LYS A 9 -0.97 -2.32 10.88
N LYS A 10 -1.19 -3.23 9.94
CA LYS A 10 -0.12 -3.85 9.16
C LYS A 10 0.60 -2.83 8.25
N ILE A 11 -0.15 -1.97 7.57
CA ILE A 11 0.43 -0.91 6.73
C ILE A 11 1.31 0.01 7.58
N LYS A 12 0.81 0.51 8.72
CA LYS A 12 1.60 1.34 9.64
C LYS A 12 2.90 0.65 10.08
N ALA A 13 2.85 -0.65 10.36
CA ALA A 13 4.02 -1.43 10.75
C ALA A 13 5.05 -1.60 9.60
N TRP A 14 4.58 -1.75 8.35
CA TRP A 14 5.48 -1.89 7.18
C TRP A 14 6.10 -0.57 6.73
N GLU A 15 5.34 0.54 6.78
CA GLU A 15 5.86 1.85 6.42
C GLU A 15 6.82 2.40 7.49
N GLY A 16 6.51 2.13 8.77
CA GLY A 16 7.17 2.75 9.90
C GLY A 16 6.75 4.21 10.07
N CYS A 17 6.92 4.75 11.28
CA CYS A 17 6.59 6.14 11.57
C CYS A 17 7.85 6.98 11.77
N ARG A 18 7.93 8.14 11.11
CA ARG A 18 8.97 9.15 11.34
C ARG A 18 8.36 10.49 11.69
N LEU A 19 8.49 10.89 12.95
CA LEU A 19 7.90 12.11 13.50
C LEU A 19 8.60 13.41 13.08
N ILE A 20 9.77 13.31 12.44
CA ILE A 20 10.52 14.43 11.91
C ILE A 20 10.65 14.24 10.40
N ALA A 21 10.36 15.29 9.64
CA ALA A 21 10.47 15.27 8.19
C ALA A 21 11.90 14.92 7.74
N TYR A 22 12.01 14.00 6.78
CA TYR A 22 13.28 13.53 6.23
C TYR A 22 13.21 13.46 4.71
N ARG A 23 14.36 13.46 4.03
CA ARG A 23 14.42 13.16 2.60
C ARG A 23 14.53 11.66 2.40
N CYS A 24 13.59 11.09 1.64
CA CYS A 24 13.69 9.69 1.22
C CYS A 24 14.81 9.54 0.17
N PRO A 25 15.22 8.31 -0.19
CA PRO A 25 16.24 8.07 -1.22
C PRO A 25 15.91 8.69 -2.59
N ALA A 26 14.63 8.93 -2.89
CA ALA A 26 14.18 9.64 -4.10
C ALA A 26 14.25 11.18 -3.98
N GLY A 27 14.78 11.72 -2.88
CA GLY A 27 14.95 13.16 -2.64
C GLY A 27 13.70 13.89 -2.15
N VAL A 28 12.56 13.20 -2.01
CA VAL A 28 11.26 13.76 -1.62
C VAL A 28 11.16 13.91 -0.10
N LEU A 29 10.68 15.06 0.38
CA LEU A 29 10.41 15.28 1.80
C LEU A 29 9.22 14.42 2.25
N THR A 30 9.43 13.62 3.28
CA THR A 30 8.49 12.61 3.78
C THR A 30 8.39 12.71 5.31
N ILE A 31 7.19 12.49 5.87
CA ILE A 31 6.94 12.49 7.31
C ILE A 31 5.86 11.46 7.69
N GLY A 32 5.76 11.08 8.96
CA GLY A 32 4.76 10.13 9.45
C GLY A 32 4.93 8.74 8.82
N TYR A 33 3.85 8.19 8.28
CA TYR A 33 3.79 6.89 7.61
C TYR A 33 3.96 6.99 6.09
N GLY A 34 4.95 7.76 5.64
CA GLY A 34 5.20 7.97 4.20
C GLY A 34 4.42 9.15 3.59
N HIS A 35 3.86 10.04 4.41
CA HIS A 35 3.14 11.23 3.94
C HIS A 35 4.10 12.19 3.21
N THR A 36 3.65 12.67 2.05
CA THR A 36 4.35 13.68 1.24
C THR A 36 3.35 14.74 0.81
N GLY A 37 3.76 16.00 0.73
CA GLY A 37 2.87 17.09 0.38
C GLY A 37 3.56 18.44 0.47
N LYS A 38 2.87 19.49 0.00
CA LYS A 38 3.36 20.88 0.10
C LYS A 38 3.48 21.35 1.56
N ASP A 39 2.73 20.72 2.46
CA ASP A 39 2.75 20.97 3.89
C ASP A 39 3.93 20.30 4.61
N VAL A 40 4.69 19.44 3.93
CA VAL A 40 5.89 18.79 4.49
C VAL A 40 7.12 19.66 4.20
N THR A 41 7.56 20.39 5.22
CA THR A 41 8.76 21.24 5.16
C THR A 41 9.93 20.61 5.91
N LEU A 42 11.16 20.99 5.54
CA LEU A 42 12.37 20.49 6.20
C LEU A 42 12.35 20.86 7.68
N GLY A 43 12.60 19.90 8.57
CA GLY A 43 12.60 20.12 10.01
C GLY A 43 11.21 20.14 10.66
N LYS A 44 10.12 20.00 9.90
CA LYS A 44 8.76 19.82 10.45
C LYS A 44 8.75 18.63 11.41
N LYS A 45 8.15 18.82 12.57
CA LYS A 45 7.91 17.79 13.58
C LYS A 45 6.41 17.62 13.77
N ILE A 46 5.98 16.38 13.96
CA ILE A 46 4.60 16.03 14.28
C ILE A 46 4.57 15.08 15.47
N THR A 47 3.47 15.09 16.19
CA THR A 47 3.14 14.12 17.23
C THR A 47 2.69 12.80 16.61
N GLN A 48 2.65 11.74 17.44
CA GLN A 48 2.12 10.45 17.02
C GLN A 48 0.65 10.55 16.56
N ALA A 49 -0.17 11.32 17.28
CA ALA A 49 -1.57 11.53 16.92
C ALA A 49 -1.73 12.23 15.56
N GLU A 50 -0.89 13.22 15.26
CA GLU A 50 -0.88 13.87 13.95
C GLU A 50 -0.42 12.92 12.84
N ALA A 51 0.59 12.07 13.10
CA ALA A 51 1.03 11.05 12.15
C ALA A 51 -0.08 10.04 11.83
N ASP A 52 -0.86 9.64 12.84
CA ASP A 52 -2.00 8.75 12.68
C ASP A 52 -3.14 9.41 11.88
N ALA A 53 -3.44 10.69 12.15
CA ALA A 53 -4.44 11.44 11.41
C ALA A 53 -4.05 11.67 9.94
N LEU A 54 -2.76 11.95 9.67
CA LEU A 54 -2.22 12.04 8.31
C LEU A 54 -2.38 10.71 7.58
N PHE A 55 -2.02 9.61 8.23
CA PHE A 55 -2.18 8.27 7.65
C PHE A 55 -3.64 7.97 7.30
N ASP A 56 -4.60 8.25 8.19
CA ASP A 56 -6.01 8.01 7.93
C ASP A 56 -6.55 8.87 6.77
N THR A 57 -6.04 10.09 6.65
CA THR A 57 -6.35 10.97 5.52
C THR A 57 -5.79 10.41 4.21
N ASP A 58 -4.53 10.00 4.20
CA ASP A 58 -3.87 9.51 2.99
C ASP A 58 -4.43 8.16 2.54
N ILE A 59 -4.62 7.22 3.46
CA ILE A 59 -5.16 5.91 3.10
C ILE A 59 -6.57 6.03 2.53
N THR A 60 -7.36 7.01 2.99
CA THR A 60 -8.67 7.33 2.42
C THR A 60 -8.55 7.86 0.99
N LYS A 61 -7.57 8.73 0.71
CA LYS A 61 -7.29 9.19 -0.67
C LYS A 61 -6.86 8.03 -1.57
N PHE A 62 -5.97 7.16 -1.10
CA PHE A 62 -5.56 5.96 -1.84
C PHE A 62 -6.74 5.01 -2.08
N ALA A 63 -7.62 4.81 -1.11
CA ALA A 63 -8.84 4.02 -1.30
C ALA A 63 -9.73 4.63 -2.40
N ALA A 64 -9.87 5.96 -2.41
CA ALA A 64 -10.64 6.67 -3.43
C ALA A 64 -10.02 6.60 -4.84
N THR A 65 -8.69 6.46 -4.97
CA THR A 65 -8.05 6.25 -6.28
C THR A 65 -8.13 4.78 -6.74
N VAL A 66 -8.17 3.83 -5.81
CA VAL A 66 -8.28 2.39 -6.11
C VAL A 66 -9.70 2.01 -6.50
N ALA A 67 -10.73 2.53 -5.82
CA ALA A 67 -12.12 2.11 -6.05
C ALA A 67 -12.59 2.23 -7.52
N PRO A 68 -12.34 3.34 -8.26
CA PRO A 68 -12.72 3.44 -9.66
C PRO A 68 -12.05 2.39 -10.57
N THR A 69 -10.88 1.89 -10.18
CA THR A 69 -10.19 0.85 -10.94
C THR A 69 -11.03 -0.42 -11.02
N PHE A 70 -11.84 -0.72 -10.01
CA PHE A 70 -12.65 -1.94 -9.91
C PHE A 70 -14.16 -1.68 -10.00
N ALA A 71 -14.57 -0.56 -10.59
CA ALA A 71 -15.97 -0.27 -10.83
C ALA A 71 -16.64 -1.42 -11.61
N GLY A 72 -17.80 -1.89 -11.13
CA GLY A 72 -18.53 -3.03 -11.68
C GLY A 72 -18.11 -4.40 -11.15
N VAL A 73 -17.04 -4.49 -10.35
CA VAL A 73 -16.60 -5.73 -9.70
C VAL A 73 -17.07 -5.74 -8.25
N GLN A 74 -17.71 -6.82 -7.81
CA GLN A 74 -18.05 -7.00 -6.41
C GLN A 74 -16.82 -7.50 -5.64
N LEU A 75 -16.21 -6.61 -4.86
CA LEU A 75 -15.13 -6.96 -3.95
C LEU A 75 -15.65 -7.00 -2.51
N ASN A 76 -15.27 -8.03 -1.77
CA ASN A 76 -15.45 -8.02 -0.33
C ASN A 76 -14.44 -7.05 0.34
N GLY A 77 -14.65 -6.75 1.63
CA GLY A 77 -13.81 -5.80 2.37
C GLY A 77 -12.33 -6.21 2.40
N ASN A 78 -12.04 -7.49 2.58
CA ASN A 78 -10.69 -8.03 2.62
C ASN A 78 -9.95 -7.87 1.28
N GLN A 79 -10.64 -8.13 0.18
CA GLN A 79 -10.10 -7.97 -1.17
C GLN A 79 -9.76 -6.50 -1.43
N PHE A 80 -10.69 -5.59 -1.11
CA PHE A 80 -10.47 -4.16 -1.28
C PHE A 80 -9.31 -3.64 -0.41
N ASP A 81 -9.27 -4.03 0.86
CA ASP A 81 -8.20 -3.72 1.82
C ASP A 81 -6.81 -4.07 1.27
N ALA A 82 -6.64 -5.31 0.79
CA ALA A 82 -5.36 -5.78 0.27
C ALA A 82 -4.93 -5.04 -1.01
N LEU A 83 -5.88 -4.71 -1.89
CA LEU A 83 -5.61 -3.92 -3.10
C LEU A 83 -5.18 -2.50 -2.76
N VAL A 84 -5.82 -1.87 -1.76
CA VAL A 84 -5.41 -0.54 -1.28
C VAL A 84 -4.02 -0.60 -0.60
N SER A 85 -3.75 -1.62 0.22
CA SER A 85 -2.43 -1.82 0.84
C SER A 85 -1.30 -1.95 -0.20
N LEU A 86 -1.54 -2.74 -1.26
CA LEU A 86 -0.59 -2.90 -2.35
C LEU A 86 -0.38 -1.56 -3.08
N SER A 87 -1.47 -0.87 -3.41
CA SER A 87 -1.45 0.44 -4.09
C SER A 87 -0.69 1.48 -3.28
N TYR A 88 -0.84 1.49 -1.95
CA TYR A 88 -0.09 2.37 -1.06
C TYR A 88 1.43 2.15 -1.19
N ASN A 89 1.87 0.91 -1.38
CA ASN A 89 3.29 0.58 -1.49
C ASN A 89 3.90 0.84 -2.87
N ILE A 90 3.18 0.44 -3.93
CA ILE A 90 3.76 0.44 -5.29
C ILE A 90 3.26 1.61 -6.14
N GLY A 91 2.21 2.30 -5.69
CA GLY A 91 1.47 3.30 -6.45
C GLY A 91 0.36 2.70 -7.29
N SER A 92 -0.03 3.42 -8.36
CA SER A 92 -1.18 3.07 -9.21
C SER A 92 -1.14 1.62 -9.72
N LEU A 93 -2.14 0.83 -9.32
CA LEU A 93 -2.27 -0.58 -9.72
C LEU A 93 -2.41 -0.75 -11.23
N ASN A 94 -3.08 0.18 -11.93
CA ASN A 94 -3.22 0.12 -13.38
C ASN A 94 -1.88 0.19 -14.11
N VAL A 95 -0.94 0.97 -13.57
CA VAL A 95 0.40 1.15 -14.15
C VAL A 95 1.34 0.06 -13.69
N LYS A 96 1.30 -0.28 -12.40
CA LYS A 96 2.31 -1.13 -11.76
C LYS A 96 1.94 -2.61 -11.76
N SER A 97 0.65 -2.93 -11.80
CA SER A 97 0.15 -4.31 -11.72
C SER A 97 -1.08 -4.56 -12.62
N PRO A 98 -1.02 -4.25 -13.93
CA PRO A 98 -2.16 -4.37 -14.83
C PRO A 98 -2.72 -5.80 -14.93
N THR A 99 -1.88 -6.83 -14.81
CA THR A 99 -2.33 -8.24 -14.81
C THR A 99 -3.14 -8.59 -13.57
N LEU A 100 -2.75 -8.08 -12.39
CA LEU A 100 -3.57 -8.22 -11.17
C LEU A 100 -4.94 -7.59 -11.39
N VAL A 101 -4.98 -6.36 -11.89
CA VAL A 101 -6.24 -5.64 -12.15
C VAL A 101 -7.13 -6.43 -13.10
N ARG A 102 -6.57 -6.95 -14.20
CA ARG A 102 -7.33 -7.76 -15.17
C ARG A 102 -7.89 -9.03 -14.54
N LYS A 103 -7.10 -9.76 -13.75
CA LYS A 103 -7.56 -11.00 -13.08
C LYS A 103 -8.67 -10.71 -12.09
N VAL A 104 -8.48 -9.74 -11.20
CA VAL A 104 -9.49 -9.34 -10.21
C VAL A 104 -10.80 -8.90 -10.88
N LYS A 105 -10.72 -8.21 -12.03
CA LYS A 105 -11.91 -7.83 -12.81
C LYS A 105 -12.64 -9.02 -13.44
N ALA A 106 -11.90 -10.05 -13.86
CA ALA A 106 -12.47 -11.23 -14.47
C ALA A 106 -13.09 -12.17 -13.43
N ASP A 107 -12.36 -12.42 -12.34
CA ASP A 107 -12.81 -13.20 -11.20
C ASP A 107 -12.03 -12.78 -9.95
N PRO A 108 -12.64 -12.04 -9.00
CA PRO A 108 -11.97 -11.63 -7.77
C PRO A 108 -11.64 -12.81 -6.84
N ASN A 109 -12.12 -14.02 -7.11
CA ASN A 109 -11.80 -15.22 -6.34
C ASN A 109 -10.76 -16.11 -7.02
N ASP A 110 -10.22 -15.71 -8.18
CA ASP A 110 -9.19 -16.46 -8.91
C ASP A 110 -7.96 -16.72 -7.99
N PRO A 111 -7.65 -17.98 -7.64
CA PRO A 111 -6.55 -18.29 -6.74
C PRO A 111 -5.18 -17.87 -7.28
N THR A 112 -5.05 -17.68 -8.59
CA THR A 112 -3.82 -17.20 -9.24
C THR A 112 -3.54 -15.72 -8.98
N ILE A 113 -4.49 -14.96 -8.44
CA ILE A 113 -4.28 -13.57 -7.98
C ILE A 113 -3.15 -13.49 -6.94
N ARG A 114 -3.00 -14.52 -6.09
CA ARG A 114 -1.92 -14.56 -5.09
C ARG A 114 -0.54 -14.41 -5.73
N ALA A 115 -0.33 -15.04 -6.89
CA ALA A 115 0.94 -14.96 -7.60
C ALA A 115 1.22 -13.54 -8.12
N GLU A 116 0.17 -12.75 -8.44
CA GLU A 116 0.33 -11.37 -8.90
C GLU A 116 0.78 -10.43 -7.77
N PHE A 117 0.36 -10.64 -6.52
CA PHE A 117 0.92 -9.91 -5.38
C PHE A 117 2.42 -10.20 -5.24
N MET A 118 2.82 -11.47 -5.38
CA MET A 118 4.21 -11.90 -5.21
C MET A 118 5.17 -11.39 -6.29
N LYS A 119 4.68 -10.79 -7.38
CA LYS A 119 5.54 -10.14 -8.38
C LYS A 119 6.15 -8.83 -7.89
N HIS A 120 5.59 -8.22 -6.84
CA HIS A 120 6.05 -6.93 -6.31
C HIS A 120 6.93 -7.08 -5.06
N VAL A 121 7.94 -7.96 -5.14
CA VAL A 121 8.88 -8.26 -4.06
C VAL A 121 10.29 -7.70 -4.27
N ASN A 122 10.53 -7.11 -5.43
CA ASN A 122 11.84 -6.63 -5.83
C ASN A 122 12.01 -5.12 -5.60
N ALA A 123 13.21 -4.71 -5.19
CA ALA A 123 13.61 -3.30 -5.18
C ALA A 123 15.05 -3.16 -5.69
N ARG A 124 15.43 -1.95 -6.14
CA ARG A 124 16.81 -1.67 -6.54
C ARG A 124 17.66 -1.39 -5.30
N VAL A 125 18.68 -2.21 -5.08
CA VAL A 125 19.71 -2.02 -4.06
C VAL A 125 21.04 -1.86 -4.78
N ASN A 126 21.68 -0.70 -4.65
CA ASN A 126 22.90 -0.34 -5.37
C ASN A 126 22.78 -0.55 -6.89
N GLY A 127 21.66 -0.11 -7.47
CA GLY A 127 21.37 -0.23 -8.91
C GLY A 127 20.86 -1.60 -9.36
N VAL A 128 21.02 -2.66 -8.56
CA VAL A 128 20.63 -4.03 -8.92
C VAL A 128 19.24 -4.35 -8.38
N LEU A 129 18.36 -4.88 -9.25
CA LEU A 129 17.04 -5.35 -8.84
C LEU A 129 17.18 -6.66 -8.06
N LYS A 130 16.74 -6.69 -6.81
CA LYS A 130 16.81 -7.88 -5.95
C LYS A 130 15.51 -8.07 -5.16
N PRO A 131 15.10 -9.33 -4.91
CA PRO A 131 14.00 -9.60 -3.99
C PRO A 131 14.39 -9.17 -2.58
N LEU A 132 13.47 -8.49 -1.89
CA LEU A 132 13.64 -8.08 -0.50
C LEU A 132 12.78 -8.96 0.42
N PRO A 133 13.37 -9.60 1.44
CA PRO A 133 12.61 -10.43 2.39
C PRO A 133 11.42 -9.70 3.04
N GLY A 134 11.57 -8.41 3.32
CA GLY A 134 10.49 -7.57 3.85
C GLY A 134 9.31 -7.44 2.89
N LEU A 135 9.56 -7.23 1.60
CA LEU A 135 8.50 -7.16 0.58
C LEU A 135 7.86 -8.53 0.36
N MET A 136 8.62 -9.62 0.40
CA MET A 136 8.06 -10.98 0.32
C MET A 136 7.06 -11.24 1.43
N LYS A 137 7.41 -10.91 2.69
CA LYS A 137 6.51 -11.04 3.84
C LYS A 137 5.27 -10.14 3.71
N ARG A 138 5.44 -8.90 3.25
CA ARG A 138 4.32 -7.97 3.01
C ARG A 138 3.36 -8.50 1.94
N ARG A 139 3.87 -8.91 0.79
CA ARG A 139 3.06 -9.43 -0.32
C ARG A 139 2.30 -10.70 0.06
N ALA A 140 2.95 -11.60 0.81
CA ALA A 140 2.28 -12.78 1.35
C ALA A 140 1.13 -12.38 2.29
N ALA A 141 1.39 -11.49 3.25
CA ALA A 141 0.37 -11.04 4.20
C ALA A 141 -0.79 -10.27 3.55
N GLU A 142 -0.55 -9.48 2.50
CA GLU A 142 -1.59 -8.81 1.71
C GLU A 142 -2.43 -9.82 0.93
N ALA A 143 -1.81 -10.82 0.30
CA ALA A 143 -2.54 -11.86 -0.41
C ALA A 143 -3.33 -12.77 0.55
N ASP A 144 -2.78 -13.11 1.72
CA ASP A 144 -3.48 -13.90 2.72
C ASP A 144 -4.69 -13.11 3.28
N HIS A 145 -4.56 -11.78 3.45
CA HIS A 145 -5.69 -10.90 3.78
C HIS A 145 -6.75 -10.93 2.68
N TYR A 146 -6.36 -10.76 1.42
CA TYR A 146 -7.25 -10.78 0.25
C TYR A 146 -8.17 -12.00 0.24
N PHE A 147 -7.63 -13.19 0.56
CA PHE A 147 -8.38 -14.46 0.58
C PHE A 147 -8.97 -14.82 1.96
N GLY A 148 -8.95 -13.91 2.93
CA GLY A 148 -9.55 -14.12 4.25
C GLY A 148 -8.87 -15.22 5.09
N LYS A 149 -7.58 -15.50 4.86
CA LYS A 149 -6.82 -16.50 5.61
C LYS A 149 -6.21 -15.96 6.91
N ILE A 150 -6.87 -14.99 7.54
CA ILE A 150 -6.38 -14.29 8.74
C ILE A 150 -7.42 -14.36 9.83
#